data_AF-A0A7S3DNT3-F1
#
_entry.id   AF-A0A7S3DNT3-F1
#
_cell.length_a   1.000
_cell.length_b   1.000
_cell.length_c   1.000
_cell.angle_alpha   90.00
_cell.angle_beta   90.00
_cell.angle_gamma   90.00
#
_symmetry.space_group_name_H-M   'P 1'
#
loop_
_entity.id
_entity.type
_entity.pdbx_description
1 polymer ?
#
loop_
_entity_poly.entity_id
_entity_poly.type
_entity_poly.pdbx_seq_one_letter_code
_entity_poly.pdbx_strand_id
1 'polypeptide(L)'
;VLYQKTVMSMTLFRFLFAPLTIVQCMVVMSGGNKASSPAINAFPEINLIPKKETNVLDFLKKYPAYDGRNVRIGILDSGVDPGSSDALYTMLDGKTPKLVDIVDCSGAGDVDVSKEVKATWVEEDGGYWTVKGLTGRELKLCSEWKFEAFPTSEEKSNAEASDEDGGAKTVPVRLGFKPGYDIYAGPLKRRVKEERQRLLDVEISKYEAVVRKELAEWNGKHAGAQKLDTELIRQRDDLQARLDLLSSKDWQEDPG
;
A
#
# COMPACT_ATOMS: atom_id res chain seq x y z
N VAL A 1 8.10 -7.35 -16.32
CA VAL A 1 9.25 -6.50 -16.72
C VAL A 1 10.41 -6.87 -15.81
N LEU A 2 11.41 -7.58 -16.36
CA LEU A 2 12.60 -8.04 -15.65
C LEU A 2 13.49 -6.84 -15.27
N TYR A 3 14.08 -6.88 -14.08
CA TYR A 3 15.37 -6.22 -13.83
C TYR A 3 16.24 -7.13 -12.95
N GLN A 4 17.26 -7.73 -13.60
CA GLN A 4 18.43 -8.30 -12.95
C GLN A 4 19.19 -7.20 -12.21
N LYS A 5 19.67 -7.49 -10.99
CA LYS A 5 20.80 -6.78 -10.39
C LYS A 5 21.83 -7.78 -9.89
N THR A 6 22.98 -7.70 -10.54
CA THR A 6 24.25 -8.36 -10.28
C THR A 6 24.70 -8.18 -8.84
N VAL A 7 25.01 -9.28 -8.16
CA VAL A 7 25.72 -9.28 -6.87
C VAL A 7 27.22 -9.39 -7.15
N MET A 8 27.98 -8.36 -6.79
CA MET A 8 29.44 -8.38 -6.81
C MET A 8 29.92 -8.60 -5.37
N SER A 9 30.54 -9.76 -5.15
CA SER A 9 31.20 -10.16 -3.91
C SER A 9 32.48 -9.35 -3.73
N MET A 10 32.66 -8.73 -2.55
CA MET A 10 33.95 -8.23 -2.10
C MET A 10 34.12 -8.52 -0.61
N THR A 11 34.77 -9.64 -0.35
CA THR A 11 35.44 -9.98 0.89
C THR A 11 36.57 -8.97 1.14
N LEU A 12 36.61 -8.29 2.29
CA LEU A 12 37.86 -7.71 2.78
C LEU A 12 37.93 -7.69 4.32
N PHE A 13 39.13 -8.02 4.78
CA PHE A 13 39.56 -8.38 6.13
C PHE A 13 39.32 -7.32 7.21
N ARG A 14 38.96 -7.79 8.42
CA ARG A 14 39.10 -7.07 9.70
C ARG A 14 40.57 -7.04 10.11
N PHE A 15 41.10 -5.85 10.40
CA PHE A 15 42.21 -5.67 11.34
C PHE A 15 41.86 -4.51 12.29
N LEU A 16 41.85 -4.82 13.60
CA LEU A 16 41.90 -3.85 14.68
C LEU A 16 43.23 -3.08 14.58
N PHE A 17 43.23 -1.77 14.81
CA PHE A 17 44.18 -1.04 15.66
C PHE A 17 43.75 0.44 15.75
N ALA A 18 43.66 0.95 16.97
CA ALA A 18 43.67 2.38 17.32
C ALA A 18 44.87 2.60 18.26
N PRO A 19 45.28 3.83 18.63
CA PRO A 19 45.09 5.17 18.05
C PRO A 19 46.44 5.94 17.92
N LEU A 20 46.51 7.05 17.15
CA LEU A 20 47.36 8.20 17.53
C LEU A 20 46.97 9.48 16.78
N THR A 21 46.73 10.52 17.57
CA THR A 21 46.55 11.94 17.22
C THR A 21 47.73 12.54 16.45
N ILE A 22 47.44 13.18 15.30
CA ILE A 22 48.22 14.33 14.80
C ILE A 22 47.23 15.40 14.33
N VAL A 23 47.23 16.51 15.06
CA VAL A 23 46.61 17.78 14.66
C VAL A 23 47.47 18.38 13.56
N GLN A 24 46.90 18.57 12.36
CA GLN A 24 47.49 19.44 11.36
C GLN A 24 46.43 20.43 10.87
N CYS A 25 46.53 21.66 11.37
CA CYS A 25 45.89 22.84 10.82
C CYS A 25 46.31 22.99 9.36
N MET A 26 45.37 22.78 8.43
CA MET A 26 45.46 23.35 7.08
C MET A 26 44.45 24.50 7.00
N VAL A 27 44.98 25.70 7.17
CA VAL A 27 44.29 26.93 6.78
C VAL A 27 44.28 26.96 5.25
N VAL A 28 43.15 26.65 4.64
CA VAL A 28 42.89 26.93 3.22
C VAL A 28 42.22 28.30 3.15
N MET A 29 43.02 29.33 2.89
CA MET A 29 42.53 30.65 2.48
C MET A 29 41.99 30.52 1.04
N SER A 30 40.69 30.28 0.89
CA SER A 30 40.01 30.46 -0.40
C SER A 30 39.50 31.89 -0.48
N GLY A 31 40.35 32.78 -0.98
CA GLY A 31 39.96 34.11 -1.45
C GLY A 31 39.26 33.97 -2.80
N GLY A 32 37.94 34.11 -2.79
CA GLY A 32 37.11 34.15 -3.98
C GLY A 32 35.78 34.80 -3.66
N ASN A 33 35.68 36.11 -3.90
CA ASN A 33 34.41 36.85 -3.87
C ASN A 33 33.46 36.29 -4.93
N LYS A 34 32.67 35.27 -4.56
CA LYS A 34 31.40 35.02 -5.23
C LYS A 34 30.44 36.09 -4.74
N ALA A 35 30.12 37.03 -5.63
CA ALA A 35 28.98 37.92 -5.43
C ALA A 35 27.75 37.06 -5.07
N SER A 36 27.27 37.19 -3.84
CA SER A 36 26.04 36.57 -3.41
C SER A 36 24.91 37.17 -4.23
N SER A 37 24.30 36.37 -5.13
CA SER A 37 22.98 36.71 -5.66
C SER A 37 22.08 37.11 -4.49
N PRO A 38 21.26 38.17 -4.63
CA PRO A 38 20.38 38.58 -3.55
C PRO A 38 19.53 37.36 -3.18
N ALA A 39 19.63 36.93 -1.92
CA ALA A 39 18.80 35.87 -1.41
C ALA A 39 17.35 36.26 -1.74
N ILE A 40 16.69 35.47 -2.58
CA ILE A 40 15.24 35.59 -2.75
C ILE A 40 14.69 35.50 -1.34
N ASN A 41 14.06 36.57 -0.85
CA ASN A 41 13.48 36.61 0.48
C ASN A 41 12.70 35.31 0.69
N ALA A 42 13.13 34.48 1.63
CA ALA A 42 12.49 33.20 1.89
C ALA A 42 10.99 33.43 2.12
N PHE A 43 10.16 32.54 1.59
CA PHE A 43 8.71 32.65 1.73
C PHE A 43 8.34 32.82 3.22
N PRO A 44 7.45 33.77 3.58
CA PRO A 44 7.17 34.07 4.98
C PRO A 44 6.23 33.01 5.58
N GLU A 45 6.76 31.82 5.88
CA GLU A 45 6.03 30.69 6.48
C GLU A 45 5.34 31.08 7.79
N ILE A 46 5.89 32.04 8.53
CA ILE A 46 5.32 32.57 9.77
C ILE A 46 3.93 33.18 9.58
N ASN A 47 3.56 33.57 8.36
CA ASN A 47 2.25 34.13 8.04
C ASN A 47 1.24 33.07 7.56
N LEU A 48 1.64 31.79 7.40
CA LEU A 48 0.72 30.70 7.06
C LEU A 48 -0.15 30.26 8.24
N ILE A 49 0.35 30.46 9.46
CA ILE A 49 -0.36 30.15 10.70
C ILE A 49 -0.64 31.48 11.39
N PRO A 50 -1.89 31.79 11.75
CA PRO A 50 -2.28 33.12 12.25
C PRO A 50 -1.83 33.38 13.70
N LYS A 51 -0.55 33.18 14.02
CA LYS A 51 0.04 33.30 15.38
C LYS A 51 0.09 34.76 15.85
N LYS A 52 0.19 35.71 14.91
CA LYS A 52 0.18 37.15 15.20
C LYS A 52 -1.25 37.61 15.49
N GLU A 53 -2.19 37.23 14.63
CA GLU A 53 -3.60 37.61 14.68
C GLU A 53 -4.31 37.01 15.89
N THR A 54 -3.93 35.79 16.29
CA THR A 54 -4.41 35.14 17.52
C THR A 54 -3.70 35.61 18.79
N ASN A 55 -2.78 36.57 18.70
CA ASN A 55 -1.96 37.09 19.81
C ASN A 55 -1.11 36.04 20.55
N VAL A 56 -0.92 34.85 19.98
CA VAL A 56 -0.09 33.76 20.57
C VAL A 56 1.34 34.24 20.80
N LEU A 57 1.90 35.04 19.87
CA LEU A 57 3.26 35.56 20.02
C LEU A 57 3.40 36.50 21.22
N ASP A 58 2.43 37.39 21.45
CA ASP A 58 2.49 38.33 22.57
C ASP A 58 2.18 37.66 23.90
N PHE A 59 1.32 36.63 23.89
CA PHE A 59 1.09 35.77 25.05
C PHE A 59 2.37 35.05 25.48
N LEU A 60 3.10 34.43 24.55
CA LEU A 60 4.35 33.73 24.85
C LEU A 60 5.49 34.67 25.27
N LYS A 61 5.53 35.92 24.77
CA LYS A 61 6.47 36.94 25.27
C LYS A 61 6.23 37.25 26.75
N LYS A 62 4.97 37.34 27.17
CA LYS A 62 4.58 37.63 28.56
C LYS A 62 4.74 36.41 29.47
N TYR A 63 4.48 35.21 28.93
CA TYR A 63 4.52 33.94 29.66
C TYR A 63 5.37 32.90 28.91
N PRO A 64 6.71 33.00 28.94
CA PRO A 64 7.59 32.14 28.13
C PRO A 64 7.49 30.64 28.45
N ALA A 65 7.07 30.29 29.67
CA ALA A 65 6.92 28.90 30.10
C ALA A 65 5.57 28.26 29.68
N TYR A 66 4.66 29.02 29.07
CA TYR A 66 3.28 28.60 28.79
C TYR A 66 3.14 28.21 27.31
N ASP A 67 4.05 27.35 26.83
CA ASP A 67 4.19 26.95 25.42
C ASP A 67 3.44 25.67 25.05
N GLY A 68 2.61 25.14 25.97
CA GLY A 68 1.78 23.96 25.75
C GLY A 68 2.45 22.62 26.10
N ARG A 69 3.68 22.62 26.64
CA ARG A 69 4.28 21.39 27.20
C ARG A 69 3.39 20.79 28.29
N ASN A 70 3.42 19.46 28.38
CA ASN A 70 2.61 18.67 29.32
C ASN A 70 1.08 18.79 29.10
N VAL A 71 0.63 19.33 27.96
CA VAL A 71 -0.77 19.34 27.55
C VAL A 71 -0.94 18.37 26.38
N ARG A 72 -1.98 17.53 26.43
CA ARG A 72 -2.41 16.70 25.29
C ARG A 72 -3.71 17.26 24.73
N ILE A 73 -3.77 17.39 23.42
CA ILE A 73 -4.94 17.88 22.69
C ILE A 73 -5.46 16.73 21.84
N GLY A 74 -6.73 16.38 22.02
CA GLY A 74 -7.45 15.49 21.10
C GLY A 74 -8.08 16.33 19.99
N ILE A 75 -7.83 15.96 18.74
CA ILE A 75 -8.41 16.61 17.56
C ILE A 75 -9.41 15.64 16.95
N LEU A 76 -10.68 16.03 16.91
CA LEU A 76 -11.76 15.27 16.27
C LEU A 76 -12.08 15.96 14.95
N ASP A 77 -11.46 15.48 13.88
CA ASP A 77 -11.58 16.01 12.52
C ASP A 77 -11.52 14.84 11.53
N SER A 78 -11.48 15.13 10.24
CA SER A 78 -11.33 14.20 9.12
C SER A 78 -9.95 13.52 9.02
N GLY A 79 -8.99 13.93 9.83
CA GLY A 79 -7.65 13.34 9.92
C GLY A 79 -6.54 14.38 9.89
N VAL A 80 -5.30 13.90 9.97
CA VAL A 80 -4.08 14.72 9.89
C VAL A 80 -3.02 13.98 9.09
N ASP A 81 -2.24 14.70 8.29
CA ASP A 81 -1.08 14.13 7.60
C ASP A 81 0.13 14.11 8.54
N PRO A 82 0.57 12.93 9.03
CA PRO A 82 1.74 12.83 9.91
C PRO A 82 3.05 13.18 9.19
N GLY A 83 3.07 13.15 7.85
CA GLY A 83 4.21 13.51 7.02
C GLY A 83 4.31 15.01 6.71
N SER A 84 3.34 15.80 7.19
CA SER A 84 3.41 17.26 7.06
C SER A 84 4.63 17.83 7.80
N SER A 85 5.16 18.94 7.27
CA SER A 85 6.47 19.51 7.62
C SER A 85 6.64 19.87 9.11
N ASP A 86 7.83 20.37 9.45
CA ASP A 86 8.38 20.80 10.76
C ASP A 86 7.39 21.29 11.84
N ALA A 87 6.23 21.85 11.47
CA ALA A 87 5.19 22.29 12.41
C ALA A 87 4.53 21.16 13.20
N LEU A 88 4.35 19.96 12.62
CA LEU A 88 3.67 18.82 13.23
C LEU A 88 4.61 17.68 13.63
N TYR A 89 5.90 17.75 13.25
CA TYR A 89 6.87 16.70 13.53
C TYR A 89 7.36 16.73 14.99
N THR A 90 7.93 17.85 15.43
CA THR A 90 8.55 17.96 16.76
C THR A 90 8.02 19.13 17.60
N MET A 91 8.13 18.97 18.92
CA MET A 91 7.91 20.02 19.90
C MET A 91 9.00 21.11 19.78
N LEU A 92 8.91 22.18 20.58
CA LEU A 92 9.92 23.25 20.58
C LEU A 92 11.35 22.78 20.89
N ASP A 93 11.52 21.60 21.48
CA ASP A 93 12.84 21.00 21.76
C ASP A 93 13.51 20.38 20.52
N GLY A 94 12.79 20.32 19.39
CA GLY A 94 13.26 19.73 18.14
C GLY A 94 13.50 18.22 18.19
N LYS A 95 13.10 17.55 19.29
CA LYS A 95 13.39 16.12 19.52
C LYS A 95 12.13 15.32 19.83
N THR A 96 11.22 15.87 20.63
CA THR A 96 10.03 15.15 21.07
C THR A 96 8.97 15.20 19.99
N PRO A 97 8.40 14.06 19.54
CA PRO A 97 7.31 14.06 18.58
C PRO A 97 6.07 14.79 19.10
N LYS A 98 5.42 15.58 18.26
CA LYS A 98 4.16 16.27 18.60
C LYS A 98 2.96 15.35 18.54
N LEU A 99 2.93 14.50 17.53
CA LEU A 99 1.86 13.54 17.30
C LEU A 99 2.06 12.34 18.23
N VAL A 100 1.07 12.06 19.07
CA VAL A 100 1.08 10.92 19.99
C VAL A 100 0.40 9.71 19.34
N ASP A 101 -0.76 9.93 18.73
CA ASP A 101 -1.59 8.87 18.15
C ASP A 101 -2.49 9.45 17.04
N ILE A 102 -2.88 8.58 16.10
CA ILE A 102 -3.90 8.85 15.07
C ILE A 102 -4.85 7.66 15.05
N VAL A 103 -6.13 7.93 15.33
CA VAL A 103 -7.17 6.91 15.31
C VAL A 103 -8.21 7.29 14.27
N ASP A 104 -8.47 6.38 13.33
CA ASP A 104 -9.61 6.47 12.42
C ASP A 104 -10.85 5.88 13.12
N CYS A 105 -11.79 6.75 13.48
CA CYS A 105 -13.04 6.35 14.13
C CYS A 105 -14.19 6.13 13.13
N SER A 106 -13.94 6.19 11.81
CA SER A 106 -14.98 6.04 10.79
C SER A 106 -15.33 4.57 10.48
N GLY A 107 -14.43 3.64 10.82
CA GLY A 107 -14.52 2.23 10.42
C GLY A 107 -14.18 1.96 8.95
N ALA A 108 -13.82 2.99 8.17
CA ALA A 108 -13.44 2.83 6.77
C ALA A 108 -12.18 1.97 6.62
N GLY A 109 -11.30 1.95 7.63
CA GLY A 109 -10.11 1.10 7.70
C GLY A 109 -10.35 -0.34 8.20
N ASP A 110 -11.55 -0.70 8.66
CA ASP A 110 -11.75 -1.96 9.39
C ASP A 110 -11.54 -3.20 8.50
N VAL A 111 -10.80 -4.17 9.01
CA VAL A 111 -10.55 -5.47 8.35
C VAL A 111 -10.89 -6.58 9.34
N ASP A 112 -11.81 -7.47 8.96
CA ASP A 112 -12.06 -8.68 9.73
C ASP A 112 -10.86 -9.62 9.64
N VAL A 113 -10.18 -9.80 10.78
CA VAL A 113 -9.00 -10.67 10.96
C VAL A 113 -9.32 -11.86 11.88
N SER A 114 -10.59 -12.24 12.01
CA SER A 114 -11.03 -13.34 12.88
C SER A 114 -10.47 -14.72 12.48
N LYS A 115 -10.04 -14.89 11.22
CA LYS A 115 -9.54 -16.18 10.72
C LYS A 115 -8.07 -16.39 11.06
N GLU A 116 -7.82 -17.43 11.84
CA GLU A 116 -6.48 -17.90 12.20
C GLU A 116 -6.02 -19.03 11.26
N VAL A 117 -4.76 -18.96 10.84
CA VAL A 117 -4.10 -19.97 10.00
C VAL A 117 -2.65 -20.13 10.45
N LYS A 118 -2.01 -21.23 10.05
CA LYS A 118 -0.58 -21.45 10.30
C LYS A 118 0.24 -20.98 9.10
N ALA A 119 1.22 -20.12 9.32
CA ALA A 119 2.26 -19.82 8.35
C ALA A 119 3.42 -20.82 8.53
N THR A 120 4.04 -21.25 7.43
CA THR A 120 5.15 -22.22 7.39
C THR A 120 6.44 -21.50 6.98
N TRP A 121 7.56 -21.83 7.60
CA TRP A 121 8.87 -21.33 7.21
C TRP A 121 9.40 -22.06 5.98
N VAL A 122 10.00 -21.32 5.05
CA VAL A 122 10.67 -21.82 3.85
C VAL A 122 12.10 -21.27 3.85
N GLU A 123 13.10 -22.12 3.71
CA GLU A 123 14.52 -21.72 3.74
C GLU A 123 15.07 -21.18 2.40
N GLU A 124 14.27 -21.21 1.33
CA GLU A 124 14.64 -20.68 0.02
C GLU A 124 14.82 -19.15 0.05
N ASP A 125 15.67 -18.62 -0.83
CA ASP A 125 15.89 -17.17 -1.03
C ASP A 125 16.20 -16.35 0.25
N GLY A 126 16.92 -16.94 1.20
CA GLY A 126 17.30 -16.25 2.45
C GLY A 126 16.26 -16.33 3.56
N GLY A 127 15.26 -17.20 3.40
CA GLY A 127 14.28 -17.52 4.43
C GLY A 127 13.07 -16.59 4.38
N TYR A 128 11.87 -17.17 4.31
CA TYR A 128 10.61 -16.42 4.41
C TYR A 128 9.49 -17.28 4.98
N TRP A 129 8.46 -16.63 5.50
CA TRP A 129 7.24 -17.31 5.91
C TRP A 129 6.26 -17.36 4.75
N THR A 130 5.60 -18.49 4.55
CA THR A 130 4.54 -18.62 3.56
C THR A 130 3.20 -18.96 4.22
N VAL A 131 2.13 -18.35 3.71
CA VAL A 131 0.76 -18.61 4.16
C VAL A 131 -0.22 -18.51 2.99
N LYS A 132 -1.21 -19.40 2.95
CA LYS A 132 -2.29 -19.30 1.96
C LYS A 132 -3.29 -18.23 2.38
N GLY A 133 -3.36 -17.14 1.62
CA GLY A 133 -4.30 -16.04 1.81
C GLY A 133 -5.76 -16.46 1.63
N LEU A 134 -6.70 -15.61 2.08
CA LEU A 134 -8.15 -15.85 1.97
C LEU A 134 -8.62 -15.94 0.51
N THR A 135 -7.89 -15.31 -0.41
CA THR A 135 -8.13 -15.39 -1.86
C THR A 135 -7.58 -16.67 -2.50
N GLY A 136 -6.94 -17.55 -1.72
CA GLY A 136 -6.27 -18.75 -2.19
C GLY A 136 -4.85 -18.53 -2.72
N ARG A 137 -4.42 -17.27 -2.87
CA ARG A 137 -3.05 -16.92 -3.27
C ARG A 137 -2.06 -17.17 -2.13
N GLU A 138 -0.85 -17.56 -2.48
CA GLU A 138 0.24 -17.71 -1.51
C GLU A 138 0.85 -16.35 -1.18
N LEU A 139 1.03 -16.06 0.11
CA LEU A 139 1.60 -14.82 0.63
C LEU A 139 2.97 -15.13 1.23
N LYS A 140 4.01 -14.47 0.71
CA LYS A 140 5.35 -14.49 1.30
C LYS A 140 5.47 -13.35 2.31
N LEU A 141 5.66 -13.67 3.58
CA LEU A 141 5.87 -12.70 4.65
C LEU A 141 7.36 -12.56 4.92
N CYS A 142 7.77 -11.36 5.33
CA CYS A 142 9.16 -11.05 5.61
C CYS A 142 9.70 -11.91 6.77
N SER A 143 10.95 -12.35 6.66
CA SER A 143 11.64 -13.13 7.69
C SER A 143 11.87 -12.37 9.00
N GLU A 144 11.92 -11.04 8.94
CA GLU A 144 12.15 -10.17 10.10
C GLU A 144 10.87 -9.94 10.93
N TRP A 145 9.71 -10.41 10.46
CA TRP A 145 8.45 -10.23 11.18
C TRP A 145 8.45 -11.04 12.49
N LYS A 146 8.09 -10.36 13.57
CA LYS A 146 7.87 -10.96 14.88
C LYS A 146 6.39 -11.31 15.00
N PHE A 147 6.10 -12.58 15.25
CA PHE A 147 4.75 -13.05 15.51
C PHE A 147 4.56 -13.12 17.02
N GLU A 148 3.66 -12.30 17.53
CA GLU A 148 3.23 -12.35 18.92
C GLU A 148 1.90 -13.09 19.00
N ALA A 149 1.74 -13.92 20.05
CA ALA A 149 0.47 -14.54 20.34
C ALA A 149 -0.56 -13.42 20.59
N PHE A 150 -1.67 -13.45 19.86
CA PHE A 150 -2.71 -12.44 20.05
C PHE A 150 -3.23 -12.54 21.49
N PRO A 151 -3.43 -11.42 22.20
CA PRO A 151 -3.99 -11.44 23.55
C PRO A 151 -5.39 -12.04 23.47
N THR A 152 -5.46 -13.32 23.80
CA THR A 152 -6.71 -14.01 24.09
C THR A 152 -6.99 -13.68 25.55
N SER A 153 -8.25 -13.55 25.96
CA SER A 153 -8.64 -13.28 27.35
C SER A 153 -8.20 -14.37 28.36
N GLU A 154 -7.41 -15.33 27.91
CA GLU A 154 -6.76 -16.35 28.71
C GLU A 154 -5.26 -16.29 28.44
N GLU A 155 -4.48 -16.09 29.51
CA GLU A 155 -3.03 -16.18 29.52
C GLU A 155 -2.59 -17.53 28.93
N LYS A 156 -2.25 -17.54 27.64
CA LYS A 156 -1.45 -18.61 27.04
C LYS A 156 -0.09 -18.04 26.73
N SER A 157 0.82 -18.31 27.67
CA SER A 157 2.25 -18.11 27.56
C SER A 157 2.76 -18.62 26.22
N ASN A 158 3.52 -17.77 25.52
CA ASN A 158 4.38 -18.06 24.39
C ASN A 158 3.80 -18.99 23.32
N ALA A 159 3.40 -18.43 22.17
CA ALA A 159 3.34 -19.19 20.93
C ALA A 159 4.76 -19.59 20.53
N GLU A 160 5.29 -20.62 21.18
CA GLU A 160 6.48 -21.31 20.73
C GLU A 160 6.16 -21.90 19.36
N ALA A 161 7.06 -21.69 18.40
CA ALA A 161 7.04 -22.46 17.17
C ALA A 161 7.07 -23.94 17.58
N SER A 162 5.97 -24.66 17.36
CA SER A 162 5.91 -26.07 17.70
C SER A 162 6.84 -26.79 16.74
N ASP A 163 7.98 -27.26 17.25
CA ASP A 163 8.82 -28.25 16.61
C ASP A 163 8.07 -29.58 16.63
N GLU A 164 7.11 -29.75 15.72
CA GLU A 164 6.56 -31.06 15.40
C GLU A 164 7.63 -31.82 14.61
N ASP A 165 8.35 -32.70 15.32
CA ASP A 165 9.09 -33.88 14.85
C ASP A 165 9.26 -33.98 13.31
N GLY A 166 10.33 -33.34 12.79
CA GLY A 166 10.70 -33.41 11.36
C GLY A 166 9.86 -32.57 10.39
N GLY A 167 8.94 -31.74 10.88
CA GLY A 167 8.07 -30.85 10.11
C GLY A 167 8.61 -29.41 9.99
N ALA A 168 8.17 -28.70 8.94
CA ALA A 168 8.52 -27.30 8.73
C ALA A 168 8.05 -26.41 9.90
N LYS A 169 8.89 -25.47 10.35
CA LYS A 169 8.57 -24.50 11.42
C LYS A 169 7.27 -23.76 11.10
N THR A 170 6.31 -23.73 12.04
CA THR A 170 5.02 -23.04 11.86
C THR A 170 4.74 -21.99 12.93
N VAL A 171 3.98 -20.95 12.57
CA VAL A 171 3.50 -19.91 13.49
C VAL A 171 2.03 -19.57 13.22
N PRO A 172 1.21 -19.32 14.26
CA PRO A 172 -0.17 -18.86 14.07
C PRO A 172 -0.20 -17.40 13.58
N VAL A 173 -1.01 -17.13 12.56
CA VAL A 173 -1.24 -15.78 12.01
C VAL A 173 -2.72 -15.56 11.76
N ARG A 174 -3.17 -14.31 11.91
CA ARG A 174 -4.53 -13.90 11.56
C ARG A 174 -4.54 -13.26 10.18
N LEU A 175 -5.49 -13.69 9.36
CA LEU A 175 -5.66 -13.15 8.03
C LEU A 175 -6.96 -12.36 7.96
N GLY A 176 -6.85 -11.20 7.32
CA GLY A 176 -7.99 -10.42 6.88
C GLY A 176 -7.91 -10.13 5.40
N PHE A 177 -9.05 -9.77 4.83
CA PHE A 177 -9.14 -9.37 3.43
C PHE A 177 -10.01 -8.13 3.31
N LYS A 178 -9.48 -7.13 2.60
CA LYS A 178 -10.23 -5.95 2.20
C LYS A 178 -9.90 -5.63 0.75
N PRO A 179 -10.90 -5.36 -0.09
CA PRO A 179 -10.64 -4.91 -1.45
C PRO A 179 -9.88 -3.58 -1.45
N GLY A 180 -8.90 -3.43 -2.33
CA GLY A 180 -8.09 -2.20 -2.39
C GLY A 180 -8.92 -0.94 -2.66
N TYR A 181 -10.01 -1.05 -3.41
CA TYR A 181 -10.89 0.08 -3.74
C TYR A 181 -11.67 0.64 -2.54
N ASP A 182 -11.71 -0.06 -1.41
CA ASP A 182 -12.30 0.46 -0.17
C ASP A 182 -11.29 1.31 0.62
N ILE A 183 -10.00 1.13 0.33
CA ILE A 183 -8.90 1.86 0.96
C ILE A 183 -8.45 3.04 0.08
N TYR A 184 -8.66 2.96 -1.23
CA TYR A 184 -8.26 4.01 -2.16
C TYR A 184 -9.08 5.29 -2.00
N ALA A 185 -8.40 6.43 -2.04
CA ALA A 185 -9.06 7.73 -2.15
C ALA A 185 -9.97 7.76 -3.40
N GLY A 186 -11.11 8.47 -3.30
CA GLY A 186 -12.13 8.53 -4.36
C GLY A 186 -11.59 8.79 -5.78
N PRO A 187 -10.67 9.76 -6.00
CA PRO A 187 -10.06 9.99 -7.31
C PRO A 187 -9.22 8.82 -7.83
N LEU A 188 -8.54 8.09 -6.95
CA LEU A 188 -7.78 6.89 -7.33
C LEU A 188 -8.73 5.74 -7.65
N LYS A 189 -9.78 5.52 -6.84
CA LYS A 189 -10.83 4.51 -7.10
C LYS A 189 -11.44 4.69 -8.48
N ARG A 190 -11.78 5.93 -8.84
CA ARG A 190 -12.33 6.27 -10.17
C ARG A 190 -11.37 5.88 -11.30
N ARG A 191 -10.12 6.34 -11.24
CA ARG A 191 -9.10 6.06 -12.27
C ARG A 191 -8.83 4.57 -12.44
N VAL A 192 -8.75 3.83 -11.32
CA VAL A 192 -8.53 2.38 -11.35
C VAL A 192 -9.71 1.66 -12.00
N LYS A 193 -10.96 2.03 -11.65
CA LYS A 193 -12.16 1.45 -12.26
C LYS A 193 -12.25 1.76 -13.75
N GLU A 194 -11.95 3.00 -14.17
CA GLU A 194 -11.95 3.41 -15.57
C GLU A 194 -10.92 2.61 -16.41
N GLU A 195 -9.68 2.47 -15.93
CA GLU A 195 -8.66 1.69 -16.64
C GLU A 195 -9.02 0.20 -16.71
N ARG A 196 -9.59 -0.38 -15.65
CA ARG A 196 -10.04 -1.78 -15.67
C ARG A 196 -11.20 -1.99 -16.63
N GLN A 197 -12.18 -1.08 -16.62
CA GLN A 197 -13.31 -1.13 -17.56
C GLN A 197 -12.80 -1.08 -19.00
N ARG A 198 -11.85 -0.20 -19.30
CA ARG A 198 -11.25 -0.10 -20.63
C ARG A 198 -10.58 -1.41 -21.07
N LEU A 199 -9.83 -2.06 -20.20
CA LEU A 199 -9.19 -3.34 -20.51
C LEU A 199 -10.23 -4.46 -20.69
N LEU A 200 -11.27 -4.47 -19.87
CA LEU A 200 -12.38 -5.42 -19.97
C LEU A 200 -13.15 -5.25 -21.28
N ASP A 201 -13.46 -4.01 -21.66
CA ASP A 201 -14.17 -3.69 -22.91
C ASP A 201 -13.39 -4.20 -24.13
N VAL A 202 -12.05 -4.10 -24.10
CA VAL A 202 -11.19 -4.65 -25.16
C VAL A 202 -11.30 -6.18 -25.25
N GLU A 203 -11.30 -6.88 -24.11
CA GLU A 203 -11.46 -8.35 -24.11
C GLU A 203 -12.87 -8.77 -24.55
N ILE A 204 -13.92 -8.11 -24.06
CA ILE A 204 -15.30 -8.36 -24.49
C ILE A 204 -15.45 -8.16 -25.99
N SER A 205 -14.85 -7.10 -26.53
CA SER A 205 -14.87 -6.82 -27.97
C SER A 205 -14.23 -7.93 -28.81
N LYS A 206 -13.17 -8.59 -28.29
CA LYS A 206 -12.58 -9.77 -28.94
C LYS A 206 -13.53 -10.96 -28.92
N TYR A 207 -14.17 -11.24 -27.78
CA TYR A 207 -15.14 -12.34 -27.66
C TYR A 207 -16.37 -12.10 -28.55
N GLU A 208 -16.89 -10.88 -28.60
CA GLU A 208 -17.97 -10.51 -29.52
C GLU A 208 -17.58 -10.78 -30.98
N ALA A 209 -16.37 -10.39 -31.40
CA ALA A 209 -15.92 -10.62 -32.76
C ALA A 209 -15.85 -12.12 -33.10
N VAL A 210 -15.42 -12.97 -32.15
CA VAL A 210 -15.41 -14.43 -32.31
C VAL A 210 -16.82 -14.98 -32.44
N VAL A 211 -17.73 -14.64 -31.52
CA VAL A 211 -19.12 -15.13 -31.55
C VAL A 211 -19.85 -14.66 -32.80
N ARG A 212 -19.65 -13.40 -33.22
CA ARG A 212 -20.22 -12.89 -34.49
C ARG A 212 -19.71 -13.65 -35.70
N LYS A 213 -18.43 -14.02 -35.72
CA LYS A 213 -17.85 -14.83 -36.80
C LYS A 213 -18.46 -16.23 -36.82
N GLU A 214 -18.57 -16.89 -35.67
CA GLU A 214 -19.21 -18.21 -35.56
C GLU A 214 -20.67 -18.19 -36.01
N LEU A 215 -21.42 -17.16 -35.60
CA LEU A 215 -22.81 -16.95 -36.02
C LEU A 215 -22.91 -16.73 -37.54
N ALA A 216 -22.01 -15.95 -38.12
CA ALA A 216 -21.96 -15.72 -39.57
C ALA A 216 -21.60 -16.99 -40.36
N GLU A 217 -20.64 -17.79 -39.88
CA GLU A 217 -20.29 -19.08 -40.47
C GLU A 217 -21.44 -20.08 -40.36
N TRP A 218 -22.12 -20.12 -39.22
CA TRP A 218 -23.31 -20.95 -39.02
C TRP A 218 -24.42 -20.53 -40.00
N ASN A 219 -24.71 -19.23 -40.10
CA ASN A 219 -25.71 -18.70 -41.04
C ASN A 219 -25.33 -19.01 -42.50
N GLY A 220 -24.05 -18.87 -42.87
CA GLY A 220 -23.56 -19.19 -44.20
C GLY A 220 -23.71 -20.66 -44.58
N LYS A 221 -23.43 -21.58 -43.64
CA LYS A 221 -23.62 -23.03 -43.84
C LYS A 221 -25.08 -23.43 -44.00
N HIS A 222 -26.00 -22.67 -43.42
CA HIS A 222 -27.43 -22.97 -43.39
C HIS A 222 -28.30 -22.02 -44.23
N ALA A 223 -27.70 -21.19 -45.09
CA ALA A 223 -28.36 -20.11 -45.84
C ALA A 223 -29.45 -20.55 -46.85
N GLY A 224 -29.67 -21.86 -47.01
CA GLY A 224 -30.69 -22.43 -47.91
C GLY A 224 -31.47 -23.61 -47.32
N ALA A 225 -31.38 -23.85 -46.00
CA ALA A 225 -32.08 -24.96 -45.37
C ALA A 225 -33.59 -24.66 -45.25
N GLN A 226 -34.43 -25.42 -45.97
CA GLN A 226 -35.89 -25.28 -45.92
C GLN A 226 -36.51 -25.72 -44.57
N LYS A 227 -35.82 -26.60 -43.84
CA LYS A 227 -36.20 -27.08 -42.50
C LYS A 227 -34.94 -27.37 -41.69
N LEU A 228 -34.72 -26.59 -40.64
CA LEU A 228 -33.63 -26.81 -39.70
C LEU A 228 -34.09 -27.79 -38.61
N ASP A 229 -33.19 -28.68 -38.22
CA ASP A 229 -33.42 -29.54 -37.06
C ASP A 229 -33.52 -28.70 -35.77
N THR A 230 -34.26 -29.20 -34.79
CA THR A 230 -34.50 -28.50 -33.52
C THR A 230 -33.19 -28.19 -32.79
N GLU A 231 -32.22 -29.10 -32.89
CA GLU A 231 -30.91 -28.94 -32.25
C GLU A 231 -30.08 -27.84 -32.92
N LEU A 232 -30.16 -27.71 -34.25
CA LEU A 232 -29.47 -26.65 -34.99
C LEU A 232 -30.06 -25.27 -34.67
N ILE A 233 -31.38 -25.17 -34.48
CA ILE A 233 -32.03 -23.93 -34.05
C ILE A 233 -31.53 -23.53 -32.66
N ARG A 234 -31.46 -24.47 -31.71
CA ARG A 234 -30.91 -24.22 -30.37
C ARG A 234 -29.47 -23.73 -30.41
N GLN A 235 -28.62 -24.28 -31.27
CA GLN A 235 -27.25 -23.82 -31.43
C GLN A 235 -27.16 -22.37 -31.92
N ARG A 236 -28.01 -21.99 -32.89
CA ARG A 236 -28.09 -20.60 -33.35
C ARG A 236 -28.57 -19.67 -32.24
N ASP A 237 -29.61 -20.08 -31.53
CA ASP A 237 -30.20 -19.28 -30.45
C ASP A 237 -29.24 -19.13 -29.27
N ASP A 238 -28.43 -20.14 -28.95
CA ASP A 238 -27.36 -20.06 -27.96
C ASP A 238 -26.26 -19.07 -28.40
N LEU A 239 -25.81 -19.14 -29.65
CA LEU A 239 -24.83 -18.16 -30.19
C LEU A 239 -25.39 -16.73 -30.17
N GLN A 240 -26.67 -16.54 -30.49
CA GLN A 240 -27.33 -15.25 -30.42
C GLN A 240 -27.45 -14.77 -28.97
N ALA A 241 -27.86 -15.63 -28.04
CA ALA A 241 -27.98 -15.31 -26.62
C ALA A 241 -26.62 -14.92 -26.01
N ARG A 242 -25.54 -15.60 -26.39
CA ARG A 242 -24.17 -15.23 -25.99
C ARG A 242 -23.79 -13.85 -26.51
N LEU A 243 -24.11 -13.53 -27.76
CA LEU A 243 -23.84 -12.21 -28.34
C LEU A 243 -24.65 -11.12 -27.62
N ASP A 244 -25.93 -11.38 -27.34
CA ASP A 244 -26.82 -10.45 -26.64
C ASP A 244 -26.33 -10.21 -25.21
N LEU A 245 -25.87 -11.27 -24.52
CA LEU A 245 -25.24 -11.16 -23.19
C LEU A 245 -23.97 -10.31 -23.24
N LEU A 246 -23.05 -10.60 -24.17
CA LEU A 246 -21.80 -9.85 -24.30
C LEU A 246 -22.04 -8.38 -24.65
N SER A 247 -23.03 -8.11 -25.51
CA SER A 247 -23.44 -6.75 -25.87
C SER A 247 -24.18 -6.02 -24.75
N SER A 248 -24.86 -6.75 -23.85
CA SER A 248 -25.49 -6.16 -22.68
C SER A 248 -24.41 -5.73 -21.69
N LYS A 249 -24.56 -4.53 -21.11
CA LYS A 249 -23.64 -4.03 -20.06
C LYS A 249 -24.14 -4.35 -18.66
N ASP A 250 -25.33 -4.92 -18.54
CA ASP A 250 -26.04 -5.07 -17.27
C ASP A 250 -25.40 -6.11 -16.33
N TRP A 251 -24.62 -7.05 -16.88
CA TRP A 251 -23.85 -8.03 -16.09
C TRP A 251 -22.52 -7.49 -15.56
N GLN A 252 -22.09 -6.31 -16.03
CA GLN A 252 -20.83 -5.69 -15.64
C GLN A 252 -21.02 -4.91 -14.34
N GLU A 253 -21.35 -5.60 -13.25
CA GLU A 253 -21.56 -4.95 -11.94
C GLU A 253 -20.26 -4.38 -11.35
N ASP A 254 -19.09 -4.92 -11.71
CA ASP A 254 -17.80 -4.33 -11.37
C ASP A 254 -16.69 -4.89 -12.28
N PRO A 255 -15.87 -4.05 -12.96
CA PRO A 255 -14.63 -4.51 -13.59
C PRO A 255 -13.56 -4.96 -12.55
N GLY A 256 -13.87 -4.81 -11.25
CA GLY A 256 -13.21 -5.49 -10.11
C GLY A 256 -12.65 -4.58 -9.04
#